data_AF-A0A261A0Q0-F1
#
_entry.id   AF-A0A261A0Q0-F1
#
_cell.length_a   1.000
_cell.length_b   1.000
_cell.length_c   1.000
_cell.angle_alpha   90.00
_cell.angle_beta   90.00
_cell.angle_gamma   90.00
#
_symmetry.space_group_name_H-M   'P 1'
#
loop_
_entity.id
_entity.type
_entity.pdbx_description
1 polymer ?
#
loop_
_entity_poly.entity_id
_entity_poly.type
_entity_poly.pdbx_seq_one_letter_code
_entity_poly.pdbx_strand_id
1 'polypeptide(L)'
;MSVPEEKEFVMRHCFSRWYTDEFGPKEIRYNIPWSIQLYCKSHCLEAYLFCWKEGSGWSIDAEYEVKFVGKRKNETVEEILKLADKYDSKNALKRCEEFLIDKSKKPLKMKFNAAIQYKLNKLKKKCMSNMESKEDIQEIAEEDARHFNASIWKELLQKALSLD
;
A
#
# COMPACT_ATOMS: atom_id res chain seq x y z
N MET A 1 -34.56 -21.13 35.85
CA MET A 1 -33.47 -20.14 35.93
C MET A 1 -33.66 -19.21 34.73
N SER A 2 -33.86 -17.92 34.96
CA SER A 2 -33.99 -16.93 33.89
C SER A 2 -32.70 -16.89 33.07
N VAL A 3 -32.82 -16.85 31.75
CA VAL A 3 -31.67 -16.64 30.84
C VAL A 3 -31.03 -15.29 31.24
N PRO A 4 -29.71 -15.24 31.49
CA PRO A 4 -29.03 -13.98 31.74
C PRO A 4 -29.28 -13.04 30.57
N GLU A 5 -29.72 -11.82 30.85
CA GLU A 5 -29.93 -10.81 29.81
C GLU A 5 -28.57 -10.48 29.17
N GLU A 6 -28.50 -10.67 27.85
CA GLU A 6 -27.31 -10.38 27.07
C GLU A 6 -27.08 -8.87 26.98
N LYS A 7 -25.83 -8.45 27.11
CA LYS A 7 -25.44 -7.04 27.15
C LYS A 7 -24.64 -6.70 25.90
N GLU A 8 -25.16 -5.77 25.11
CA GLU A 8 -24.57 -5.38 23.84
C GLU A 8 -24.23 -3.89 23.82
N PHE A 9 -23.10 -3.55 23.22
CA PHE A 9 -22.74 -2.16 22.96
C PHE A 9 -21.77 -2.07 21.78
N VAL A 10 -21.68 -0.88 21.19
CA VAL A 10 -20.76 -0.59 20.08
C VAL A 10 -19.71 0.40 20.56
N MET A 11 -18.45 0.11 20.29
CA MET A 11 -17.32 0.97 20.57
C MET A 11 -16.62 1.37 19.26
N ARG A 12 -16.26 2.64 19.09
CA ARG A 12 -15.62 3.16 17.87
C ARG A 12 -14.50 4.12 18.23
N HIS A 13 -13.34 3.94 17.62
CA HIS A 13 -12.24 4.88 17.74
C HIS A 13 -11.54 5.10 16.39
N CYS A 14 -11.09 6.33 16.16
CA CYS A 14 -10.32 6.72 14.97
C CYS A 14 -8.95 7.21 15.42
N PHE A 15 -7.92 6.42 15.18
CA PHE A 15 -6.55 6.74 15.54
C PHE A 15 -5.94 7.72 14.53
N SER A 16 -5.35 8.80 15.03
CA SER A 16 -4.78 9.85 14.17
C SER A 16 -3.36 9.54 13.69
N ARG A 17 -2.63 8.66 14.40
CA ARG A 17 -1.28 8.21 14.09
C ARG A 17 -1.26 6.69 14.03
N TRP A 18 -0.52 6.14 13.08
CA TRP A 18 -0.51 4.71 12.78
C TRP A 18 0.78 4.00 13.15
N TYR A 19 1.72 4.68 13.82
CA TYR A 19 3.06 4.16 14.13
C TYR A 19 3.37 4.09 15.62
N THR A 20 2.39 4.41 16.47
CA THR A 20 2.57 4.52 17.91
C THR A 20 1.63 3.53 18.58
N ASP A 21 2.14 2.85 19.61
CA ASP A 21 1.35 2.02 20.50
C ASP A 21 0.38 2.94 21.27
N GLU A 22 -0.84 3.08 20.75
CA GLU A 22 -1.83 4.02 21.26
C GLU A 22 -3.06 3.29 21.77
N PHE A 23 -3.40 3.55 23.02
CA PHE A 23 -4.70 3.23 23.59
C PHE A 23 -5.71 4.30 23.18
N GLY A 24 -6.85 3.84 22.68
CA GLY A 24 -8.05 4.65 22.57
C GLY A 24 -8.59 5.04 23.96
N PRO A 25 -9.57 5.96 24.01
CA PRO A 25 -10.15 6.41 25.26
C PRO A 25 -10.74 5.24 26.03
N LYS A 26 -10.66 5.33 27.37
CA LYS A 26 -11.36 4.38 28.24
C LYS A 26 -12.85 4.72 28.24
N GLU A 27 -13.68 3.74 27.92
CA GLU A 27 -15.14 3.85 27.95
C GLU A 27 -15.71 2.95 29.04
N ILE A 28 -16.55 3.50 29.93
CA ILE A 28 -17.26 2.69 30.92
C ILE A 28 -18.57 2.19 30.32
N ARG A 29 -18.75 0.87 30.28
CA ARG A 29 -19.97 0.18 29.81
C ARG A 29 -20.33 -0.89 30.82
N TYR A 30 -21.57 -0.86 31.33
CA TYR A 30 -22.03 -1.76 32.37
C TYR A 30 -21.12 -1.79 33.61
N ASN A 31 -20.63 -0.62 34.02
CA ASN A 31 -19.69 -0.43 35.13
C ASN A 31 -18.33 -1.17 34.97
N ILE A 32 -17.97 -1.53 33.74
CA ILE A 32 -16.70 -2.16 33.39
C ILE A 32 -15.92 -1.18 32.50
N PRO A 33 -14.60 -1.00 32.70
CA PRO A 33 -13.77 -0.23 31.79
C PRO A 33 -13.46 -1.03 30.51
N TRP A 34 -13.53 -0.35 29.37
CA TRP A 34 -13.18 -0.88 28.05
C TRP A 34 -12.25 0.07 27.32
N SER A 35 -11.36 -0.45 26.48
CA SER A 35 -10.51 0.36 25.60
C SER A 35 -10.17 -0.41 24.33
N ILE A 36 -9.99 0.30 23.22
CA ILE A 36 -9.45 -0.27 21.98
C ILE A 36 -7.99 0.16 21.88
N GLN A 37 -7.08 -0.75 21.57
CA GLN A 37 -5.68 -0.42 21.28
C GLN A 37 -5.38 -0.78 19.83
N LEU A 38 -4.64 0.09 19.14
CA LEU A 38 -3.99 -0.25 17.88
C LEU A 38 -2.49 -0.31 18.09
N TYR A 39 -1.92 -1.44 17.71
CA TYR A 39 -0.49 -1.70 17.75
C TYR A 39 0.03 -1.87 16.32
N CYS A 40 1.02 -1.07 15.92
CA CYS A 40 1.66 -1.20 14.62
C CYS A 40 3.17 -1.40 14.76
N LYS A 41 3.68 -2.48 14.19
CA LYS A 41 5.11 -2.79 14.15
C LYS A 41 5.51 -3.23 12.76
N SER A 42 6.41 -2.49 12.12
CA SER A 42 7.08 -2.68 10.81
C SER A 42 6.28 -3.27 9.62
N HIS A 43 5.53 -4.35 9.81
CA HIS A 43 4.70 -5.03 8.83
C HIS A 43 3.38 -5.62 9.38
N CYS A 44 3.03 -5.37 10.65
CA CYS A 44 1.82 -5.88 11.29
C CYS A 44 1.01 -4.75 11.93
N LEU A 45 -0.31 -4.82 11.76
CA LEU A 45 -1.28 -4.01 12.50
C LEU A 45 -2.13 -4.99 13.33
N GLU A 46 -2.09 -4.81 14.64
CA GLU A 46 -2.87 -5.59 15.59
C GLU A 46 -3.87 -4.66 16.29
N ALA A 47 -5.10 -5.12 16.43
CA ALA A 47 -6.17 -4.41 17.11
C ALA A 47 -6.64 -5.24 18.29
N TYR A 48 -6.69 -4.63 19.47
CA TYR A 48 -7.08 -5.28 20.71
C TYR A 48 -8.28 -4.59 21.34
N LEU A 49 -9.22 -5.38 21.85
CA LEU A 49 -10.28 -4.91 22.74
C LEU A 49 -9.94 -5.32 24.17
N PHE A 50 -9.71 -4.33 25.03
CA PHE A 50 -9.43 -4.54 26.45
C PHE A 50 -10.73 -4.47 27.26
N CYS A 51 -10.92 -5.47 28.11
CA CYS A 51 -11.98 -5.54 29.11
C CYS A 51 -11.34 -5.71 30.49
N TRP A 52 -11.59 -4.77 31.40
CA TRP A 52 -11.09 -4.85 32.78
C TRP A 52 -12.16 -5.37 33.74
N LYS A 53 -12.80 -6.48 33.37
CA LYS A 53 -13.74 -7.21 34.24
C LYS A 53 -13.02 -8.34 34.96
N GLU A 54 -13.19 -8.41 36.28
CA GLU A 54 -12.66 -9.49 37.10
C GLU A 54 -13.67 -10.64 37.29
N GLY A 55 -13.16 -11.83 37.62
CA GLY A 55 -13.96 -13.03 37.88
C GLY A 55 -14.19 -13.93 36.65
N SER A 56 -14.81 -15.09 36.86
CA SER A 56 -15.09 -16.12 35.84
C SER A 56 -16.60 -16.27 35.59
N GLY A 57 -17.00 -17.13 34.65
CA GLY A 57 -18.41 -17.41 34.35
C GLY A 57 -19.07 -16.43 33.37
N TRP A 58 -18.27 -15.72 32.58
CA TRP A 58 -18.73 -14.85 31.50
C TRP A 58 -17.87 -15.07 30.25
N SER A 59 -18.46 -14.78 29.10
CA SER A 59 -17.78 -14.75 27.80
C SER A 59 -18.06 -13.41 27.12
N ILE A 60 -17.22 -13.05 26.17
CA ILE A 60 -17.46 -11.94 25.25
C ILE A 60 -17.55 -12.55 23.87
N ASP A 61 -18.61 -12.22 23.15
CA ASP A 61 -18.64 -12.34 21.70
C ASP A 61 -18.43 -10.95 21.09
N ALA A 62 -17.66 -10.87 20.02
CA ALA A 62 -17.26 -9.60 19.43
C ALA A 62 -17.10 -9.70 17.91
N GLU A 63 -17.84 -8.86 17.21
CA GLU A 63 -17.63 -8.58 15.81
C GLU A 63 -16.83 -7.28 15.64
N TYR A 64 -15.91 -7.25 14.68
CA TYR A 64 -15.07 -6.08 14.44
C TYR A 64 -15.03 -5.68 12.96
N GLU A 65 -14.93 -4.38 12.73
CA GLU A 65 -14.71 -3.78 11.42
C GLU A 65 -13.56 -2.77 11.52
N VAL A 66 -12.52 -2.95 10.70
CA VAL A 66 -11.38 -2.03 10.61
C VAL A 66 -11.43 -1.28 9.28
N LYS A 67 -11.40 0.05 9.34
CA LYS A 67 -11.39 0.93 8.16
C LYS A 67 -10.11 1.75 8.10
N PHE A 68 -9.36 1.59 7.02
CA PHE A 68 -8.21 2.43 6.73
C PHE A 68 -8.66 3.74 6.08
N VAL A 69 -8.58 4.85 6.83
CA VAL A 69 -8.93 6.18 6.34
C VAL A 69 -7.65 6.91 5.96
N GLY A 70 -7.20 6.72 4.71
CA GLY A 70 -6.11 7.53 4.17
C GLY A 70 -6.59 8.96 3.91
N LYS A 71 -5.85 9.97 4.39
CA LYS A 71 -5.94 11.30 3.76
C LYS A 71 -5.45 11.10 2.33
N ARG A 72 -6.25 11.49 1.33
CA ARG A 72 -5.74 11.66 -0.04
C ARG A 72 -4.73 12.80 -0.01
N LYS A 73 -3.48 12.51 0.39
CA LYS A 73 -2.38 13.25 -0.18
C LYS A 73 -2.44 12.93 -1.67
N ASN A 74 -2.15 13.91 -2.52
CA ASN A 74 -1.79 13.64 -3.91
C ASN A 74 -0.45 12.90 -3.92
N GLU A 75 -0.42 11.72 -3.30
CA GLU A 75 0.71 10.81 -3.33
C GLU A 75 0.86 10.42 -4.79
N THR A 76 1.98 10.84 -5.34
CA THR A 76 2.30 10.52 -6.71
C THR A 76 2.54 9.02 -6.80
N VAL A 77 2.23 8.42 -7.95
CA VAL A 77 2.47 6.98 -8.15
C VAL A 77 3.95 6.62 -7.89
N GLU A 78 4.87 7.56 -8.11
CA GLU A 78 6.29 7.45 -7.76
C GLU A 78 6.54 7.27 -6.26
N GLU A 79 5.86 8.02 -5.39
CA GLU A 79 6.00 7.88 -3.93
C GLU A 79 5.46 6.54 -3.46
N ILE A 80 4.31 6.13 -4.01
CA ILE A 80 3.72 4.83 -3.70
C ILE A 80 4.64 3.70 -4.15
N LEU A 81 5.26 3.80 -5.34
CA LEU A 81 6.24 2.82 -5.81
C LEU A 81 7.46 2.73 -4.90
N LYS A 82 8.01 3.87 -4.46
CA LYS A 82 9.13 3.91 -3.49
C LYS A 82 8.77 3.20 -2.19
N LEU A 83 7.58 3.47 -1.64
CA LEU A 83 7.12 2.82 -0.42
C LEU A 83 6.86 1.32 -0.65
N ALA A 84 6.21 0.97 -1.75
CA ALA A 84 5.90 -0.41 -2.08
C ALA A 84 7.16 -1.26 -2.23
N ASP A 85 8.19 -0.75 -2.90
CA ASP A 85 9.49 -1.40 -3.02
C ASP A 85 10.20 -1.49 -1.66
N LYS A 86 10.23 -0.39 -0.89
CA LYS A 86 10.83 -0.35 0.46
C LYS A 86 10.24 -1.39 1.42
N TYR A 87 8.94 -1.64 1.34
CA TYR A 87 8.22 -2.55 2.23
C TYR A 87 7.89 -3.92 1.57
N ASP A 88 8.48 -4.24 0.41
CA ASP A 88 8.21 -5.45 -0.39
C ASP A 88 6.71 -5.74 -0.60
N SER A 89 5.92 -4.68 -0.80
CA SER A 89 4.46 -4.77 -0.96
C SER A 89 4.09 -5.10 -2.40
N LYS A 90 4.10 -6.40 -2.72
CA LYS A 90 3.80 -6.93 -4.06
C LYS A 90 2.45 -6.48 -4.62
N ASN A 91 1.43 -6.38 -3.77
CA ASN A 91 0.11 -5.92 -4.18
C ASN A 91 0.10 -4.43 -4.54
N ALA A 92 0.82 -3.60 -3.79
CA ALA A 92 0.95 -2.17 -4.11
C ALA A 92 1.72 -1.98 -5.43
N LEU A 93 2.85 -2.69 -5.61
CA LEU A 93 3.60 -2.68 -6.87
C LEU A 93 2.73 -3.07 -8.07
N LYS A 94 1.93 -4.14 -7.94
CA LYS A 94 1.01 -4.58 -8.99
C LYS A 94 -0.04 -3.52 -9.34
N ARG A 95 -0.63 -2.85 -8.34
CA ARG A 95 -1.62 -1.79 -8.57
C ARG A 95 -1.02 -0.55 -9.21
N CYS A 96 0.20 -0.17 -8.80
CA CYS A 96 0.95 0.90 -9.44
C CYS A 96 1.28 0.55 -10.90
N GLU A 97 1.69 -0.69 -11.17
CA GLU A 97 1.96 -1.18 -12.52
C GLU A 97 0.72 -1.09 -13.42
N GLU A 98 -0.43 -1.59 -12.96
CA GLU A 98 -1.73 -1.50 -13.66
C GLU A 98 -2.12 -0.03 -13.92
N PHE A 99 -1.99 0.83 -12.91
CA PHE A 99 -2.28 2.26 -13.06
C PHE A 99 -1.38 2.94 -14.11
N LEU A 100 -0.08 2.65 -14.10
CA LEU A 100 0.89 3.22 -15.05
C LEU A 100 0.60 2.79 -16.49
N ILE A 101 0.11 1.56 -16.68
CA ILE A 101 -0.28 1.04 -17.99
C ILE A 101 -1.60 1.68 -18.45
N ASP A 102 -2.66 1.59 -17.64
CA ASP A 102 -4.04 1.79 -18.12
C ASP A 102 -4.55 3.22 -17.93
N LYS A 103 -4.08 3.94 -16.90
CA LYS A 103 -4.71 5.19 -16.43
C LYS A 103 -3.78 6.39 -16.45
N SER A 104 -2.48 6.16 -16.34
CA SER A 104 -1.49 7.22 -16.22
C SER A 104 -1.26 7.94 -17.55
N LYS A 105 -1.33 9.27 -17.51
CA LYS A 105 -0.95 10.17 -18.62
C LYS A 105 0.53 10.57 -18.59
N LYS A 106 1.36 9.90 -17.77
CA LYS A 106 2.79 10.20 -17.68
C LYS A 106 3.51 9.88 -19.01
N PRO A 107 4.60 10.60 -19.34
CA PRO A 107 5.42 10.31 -20.51
C PRO A 107 5.97 8.88 -20.52
N LEU A 108 6.25 8.36 -21.71
CA LEU A 108 6.79 7.01 -21.91
C LEU A 108 8.11 6.80 -21.15
N LYS A 109 9.02 7.77 -21.22
CA LYS A 109 10.31 7.74 -20.51
C LYS A 109 10.17 7.50 -19.01
N MET A 110 9.34 8.31 -18.33
CA MET A 110 9.06 8.16 -16.90
C MET A 110 8.47 6.78 -16.56
N LYS A 111 7.56 6.27 -17.39
CA LYS A 111 6.97 4.94 -17.20
C LYS A 111 8.02 3.83 -17.35
N PHE A 112 8.87 3.93 -18.37
CA PHE A 112 9.92 2.96 -18.62
C PHE A 112 10.97 2.99 -17.51
N ASN A 113 11.40 4.17 -17.07
CA ASN A 113 12.33 4.36 -15.97
C ASN A 113 11.82 3.70 -14.68
N ALA A 114 10.56 3.98 -14.30
CA ALA A 114 9.91 3.33 -13.17
C ALA A 114 9.83 1.80 -13.34
N ALA A 115 9.59 1.31 -14.56
CA ALA A 115 9.51 -0.12 -14.82
C ALA A 115 10.84 -0.84 -14.56
N ILE A 116 11.97 -0.23 -14.94
CA ILE A 116 13.29 -0.81 -14.70
C ILE A 116 13.64 -0.68 -13.21
N GLN A 117 13.47 0.51 -12.63
CA GLN A 117 13.84 0.79 -11.25
C GLN A 117 13.13 -0.14 -10.26
N TYR A 118 11.82 -0.36 -10.44
CA TYR A 118 10.98 -1.16 -9.54
C TYR A 118 10.67 -2.57 -10.08
N LYS A 119 11.39 -3.02 -11.12
CA LYS A 119 11.29 -4.38 -11.71
C LYS A 119 9.86 -4.75 -12.16
N LEU A 120 9.12 -3.79 -12.71
CA LEU A 120 7.74 -3.95 -13.18
C LEU A 120 7.72 -4.50 -14.63
N ASN A 121 7.75 -5.82 -14.74
CA ASN A 121 7.95 -6.52 -16.02
C ASN A 121 6.82 -6.31 -17.05
N LYS A 122 5.55 -6.17 -16.62
CA LYS A 122 4.44 -5.93 -17.56
C LYS A 122 4.51 -4.51 -18.10
N LEU A 123 4.81 -3.54 -17.23
CA LEU A 123 4.98 -2.15 -17.66
C LEU A 123 6.17 -2.01 -18.60
N LYS A 124 7.31 -2.66 -18.30
CA LYS A 124 8.48 -2.68 -19.20
C LYS A 124 8.10 -3.17 -20.60
N LYS A 125 7.45 -4.33 -20.69
CA LYS A 125 7.01 -4.90 -21.98
C LYS A 125 6.07 -3.96 -22.74
N LYS A 126 5.11 -3.35 -22.04
CA LYS A 126 4.17 -2.40 -22.66
C LYS A 126 4.87 -1.12 -23.13
N CYS A 127 5.87 -0.63 -22.40
CA CYS A 127 6.65 0.51 -22.83
C CYS A 127 7.50 0.15 -24.08
N MET A 128 8.17 -1.00 -24.10
CA MET A 128 8.95 -1.46 -25.27
C MET A 128 8.08 -1.63 -26.52
N SER A 129 6.82 -2.07 -26.39
CA SER A 129 5.90 -2.15 -27.54
C SER A 129 5.45 -0.78 -28.06
N ASN A 130 5.36 0.21 -27.16
CA ASN A 130 4.88 1.55 -27.47
C ASN A 130 6.00 2.51 -27.92
N MET A 131 7.28 2.10 -27.89
CA MET A 131 8.36 2.85 -28.52
C MET A 131 8.23 2.68 -30.04
N GLU A 132 7.85 3.76 -30.72
CA GLU A 132 7.56 3.78 -32.16
C GLU A 132 8.61 4.58 -32.95
N SER A 133 9.43 5.37 -32.27
CA SER A 133 10.38 6.28 -32.90
C SER A 133 11.78 6.22 -32.27
N LYS A 134 12.80 6.68 -33.00
CA LYS A 134 14.17 6.78 -32.48
C LYS A 134 14.26 7.88 -31.41
N GLU A 135 13.42 8.90 -31.54
CA GLU A 135 13.23 10.00 -30.60
C GLU A 135 12.77 9.48 -29.22
N ASP A 136 11.85 8.52 -29.16
CA ASP A 136 11.42 7.89 -27.89
C ASP A 136 12.60 7.28 -27.12
N ILE A 137 13.53 6.66 -27.84
CA ILE A 137 14.70 5.99 -27.27
C ILE A 137 15.73 7.02 -26.84
N GLN A 138 15.90 8.09 -27.62
CA GLN A 138 16.76 9.21 -27.25
C GLN A 138 16.26 9.88 -25.96
N GLU A 139 14.95 10.13 -25.85
CA GLU A 139 14.33 10.71 -24.64
C GLU A 139 14.56 9.85 -23.39
N ILE A 140 14.56 8.52 -23.53
CA ILE A 140 14.89 7.60 -22.43
C ILE A 140 16.37 7.68 -22.08
N ALA A 141 17.25 7.78 -23.08
CA ALA A 141 18.69 7.87 -22.87
C ALA A 141 19.12 9.17 -22.16
N GLU A 142 18.33 10.23 -22.29
CA GLU A 142 18.54 11.52 -21.63
C GLU A 142 18.09 11.53 -20.15
N GLU A 143 17.24 10.59 -19.71
CA GLU A 143 16.79 10.49 -18.32
C GLU A 143 17.86 9.89 -17.39
N ASP A 144 17.66 10.06 -16.07
CA ASP A 144 18.53 9.42 -15.06
C ASP A 144 18.38 7.89 -15.09
N ALA A 145 19.25 7.26 -15.86
CA ALA A 145 19.28 5.83 -16.13
C ALA A 145 20.32 5.05 -15.30
N ARG A 146 20.70 5.55 -14.10
CA ARG A 146 21.70 4.87 -13.23
C ARG A 146 21.33 3.44 -12.83
N HIS A 147 20.05 3.10 -12.88
CA HIS A 147 19.55 1.76 -12.58
C HIS A 147 19.44 0.86 -13.83
N PHE A 148 19.81 1.36 -15.01
CA PHE A 148 19.86 0.55 -16.23
C PHE A 148 21.18 -0.22 -16.24
N ASN A 149 21.06 -1.54 -16.40
CA ASN A 149 22.22 -2.40 -16.60
C ASN A 149 22.46 -2.66 -18.10
N ALA A 150 23.57 -3.34 -18.42
CA ALA A 150 23.95 -3.66 -19.80
C ALA A 150 22.86 -4.42 -20.57
N SER A 151 22.05 -5.26 -19.90
CA SER A 151 20.95 -5.99 -20.55
C SER A 151 19.86 -5.04 -21.02
N ILE A 152 19.49 -4.05 -20.21
CA ILE A 152 18.47 -3.06 -20.59
C ILE A 152 18.94 -2.24 -21.79
N TRP A 153 20.20 -1.78 -21.77
CA TRP A 153 20.77 -1.05 -22.90
C TRP A 153 20.84 -1.89 -24.18
N LYS A 154 21.16 -3.18 -24.06
CA LYS A 154 21.14 -4.11 -25.20
C LYS A 154 19.72 -4.22 -25.79
N GLU A 155 18.71 -4.37 -24.94
CA GLU A 155 17.30 -4.43 -25.39
C GLU A 155 16.86 -3.13 -26.08
N LEU A 156 17.21 -1.97 -25.53
CA LEU A 156 16.91 -0.66 -26.14
C LEU A 156 17.61 -0.48 -27.49
N LEU A 157 18.88 -0.88 -27.58
CA LEU A 157 19.63 -0.84 -28.84
C LEU A 157 18.99 -1.75 -29.89
N GLN A 158 18.61 -2.98 -29.52
CA GLN A 158 17.91 -3.90 -30.41
C GLN A 158 16.58 -3.31 -30.89
N LYS A 159 15.84 -2.65 -29.99
CA LYS A 159 14.61 -1.95 -30.35
C LYS A 159 14.90 -0.80 -31.32
N ALA A 160 15.91 0.02 -31.06
CA ALA A 160 16.32 1.12 -31.96
C ALA A 160 16.68 0.64 -33.36
N LEU A 161 17.40 -0.48 -33.47
CA LEU A 161 17.79 -1.09 -34.74
C LEU A 161 16.61 -1.70 -35.50
N SER A 162 15.49 -1.98 -34.83
CA SER A 162 14.26 -2.49 -35.45
C SER A 162 13.28 -1.39 -35.88
N LEU A 163 13.57 -0.13 -35.54
CA LEU A 163 12.77 1.01 -35.96
C LEU A 163 13.30 1.54 -37.29
N ASP A 164 12.41 1.63 -38.27
CA ASP A 164 12.72 2.16 -39.61
C ASP A 164 13.23 3.62 -39.53
#